data_AF-A0A6M2E294-F1
#
_entry.id   AF-A0A6M2E294-F1
#
_cell.length_a   1.000
_cell.length_b   1.000
_cell.length_c   1.000
_cell.angle_alpha   90.00
_cell.angle_beta   90.00
_cell.angle_gamma   90.00
#
_symmetry.space_group_name_H-M   'P 1'
#
loop_
_entity.id
_entity.type
_entity.pdbx_description
1 polymer ?
#
loop_
_entity_poly.entity_id
_entity_poly.type
_entity_poly.pdbx_seq_one_letter_code
_entity_poly.pdbx_strand_id
1 'polypeptide(L)'
;MFLWLGLGLNQEWVQSVFGVPTCAQIDTDKVALPVLENPISERVRNIVNSIRKQRHRCMRLTLVRQRDKLEPVCKHFLVEDRGTDGSSSYVDFLCHMHKEIRMLLS
;
A
#
# COMPACT_ATOMS: atom_id res chain seq x y z
N MET A 1 2.23 -1.84 -7.59
CA MET A 1 0.98 -1.33 -6.98
C MET A 1 0.68 -2.22 -5.81
N PHE A 2 0.42 -1.65 -4.64
CA PHE A 2 0.16 -2.41 -3.42
C PHE A 2 -1.30 -2.25 -3.01
N LEU A 3 -1.91 -3.32 -2.53
CA LEU A 3 -3.16 -3.27 -1.79
C LEU A 3 -2.85 -3.70 -0.35
N TRP A 4 -2.82 -2.73 0.55
CA TRP A 4 -2.53 -2.96 1.96
C TRP A 4 -3.80 -3.30 2.72
N LEU A 5 -3.74 -4.35 3.55
CA LEU A 5 -4.87 -4.93 4.27
C LEU A 5 -4.62 -4.85 5.77
N GLY A 6 -5.40 -4.00 6.44
CA GLY A 6 -5.32 -3.82 7.89
C GLY A 6 -5.94 -4.99 8.67
N LEU A 7 -5.44 -5.24 9.88
CA LEU A 7 -5.96 -6.29 10.78
C LEU A 7 -7.42 -6.06 11.19
N GLY A 8 -7.85 -4.79 11.25
CA GLY A 8 -9.22 -4.39 11.63
C GLY A 8 -10.20 -4.25 10.48
N LEU A 9 -9.94 -4.85 9.31
CA LEU A 9 -10.86 -4.82 8.17
C LEU A 9 -12.19 -5.52 8.51
N ASN A 10 -13.30 -4.92 8.08
CA ASN A 10 -14.63 -5.53 8.21
C ASN A 10 -14.69 -6.86 7.45
N GLN A 11 -15.15 -7.92 8.13
CA GLN A 11 -15.30 -9.26 7.57
C GLN A 11 -16.24 -9.30 6.35
N GLU A 12 -17.34 -8.52 6.37
CA GLU A 12 -18.27 -8.44 5.23
C GLU A 12 -17.57 -7.87 3.98
N TRP A 13 -16.70 -6.88 4.18
CA TRP A 13 -15.93 -6.30 3.08
C TRP A 13 -14.90 -7.30 2.54
N VAL A 14 -14.21 -8.02 3.44
CA VAL A 14 -13.25 -9.06 3.06
C VAL A 14 -13.93 -10.17 2.27
N GLN A 15 -15.08 -10.65 2.72
CA GLN A 15 -15.87 -11.64 2.01
C GLN A 15 -16.34 -11.13 0.66
N SER A 16 -16.81 -9.88 0.59
CA SER A 16 -17.24 -9.27 -0.67
C SER A 16 -16.09 -9.10 -1.67
N VAL A 17 -14.88 -8.74 -1.23
CA VAL A 17 -13.76 -8.44 -2.13
C VAL A 17 -12.91 -9.66 -2.45
N PHE A 18 -12.67 -10.53 -1.47
CA PHE A 18 -11.75 -11.67 -1.57
C PHE A 18 -12.45 -13.03 -1.56
N GLY A 19 -13.74 -13.10 -1.22
CA GLY A 19 -14.50 -14.36 -1.18
C GLY A 19 -14.14 -15.25 0.01
N VAL A 20 -13.36 -14.73 0.97
CA VAL A 20 -12.94 -15.45 2.18
C VAL A 20 -13.54 -14.79 3.42
N PRO A 21 -13.85 -15.54 4.49
CA PRO A 21 -14.49 -15.01 5.69
C PRO A 21 -13.58 -14.11 6.54
N THR A 22 -12.25 -14.25 6.46
CA THR A 22 -11.33 -13.48 7.31
C THR A 22 -10.08 -13.02 6.56
N CYS A 23 -9.49 -11.90 7.01
CA CYS A 23 -8.23 -11.40 6.44
C CYS A 23 -7.09 -12.41 6.50
N ALA A 24 -7.09 -13.29 7.51
CA ALA A 24 -6.06 -14.31 7.70
C ALA A 24 -6.02 -15.34 6.55
N GLN A 25 -7.16 -15.57 5.90
CA GLN A 25 -7.33 -16.53 4.80
C GLN A 25 -7.09 -15.91 3.42
N ILE A 26 -6.79 -14.61 3.33
CA ILE A 26 -6.47 -13.97 2.06
C ILE A 26 -5.12 -14.48 1.56
N ASP A 27 -5.10 -15.18 0.44
CA ASP A 27 -3.87 -15.61 -0.20
C ASP A 27 -3.10 -14.39 -0.75
N THR A 28 -2.00 -14.00 -0.09
CA THR A 28 -1.17 -12.84 -0.46
C THR A 28 -0.20 -13.14 -1.60
N ASP A 29 0.02 -14.41 -1.94
CA ASP A 29 0.84 -14.82 -3.09
C ASP A 29 0.08 -14.60 -4.41
N LYS A 30 -1.25 -14.51 -4.36
CA LYS A 30 -2.06 -14.14 -5.51
C LYS A 30 -1.85 -12.69 -5.92
N VAL A 31 -1.49 -12.52 -7.19
CA VAL A 31 -1.15 -11.24 -7.82
C VAL A 31 -2.39 -10.55 -8.44
N ALA A 32 -3.58 -11.10 -8.24
CA ALA A 32 -4.83 -10.63 -8.82
C ALA A 32 -5.99 -10.71 -7.82
N LEU A 33 -6.94 -9.79 -7.95
CA LEU A 33 -8.19 -9.83 -7.21
C LEU A 33 -9.13 -10.87 -7.82
N PRO A 34 -9.87 -11.64 -7.00
CA PRO A 34 -10.85 -12.59 -7.52
C PRO A 34 -12.00 -11.85 -8.22
N VAL A 35 -12.59 -12.53 -9.20
CA VAL A 35 -13.76 -12.04 -9.91
C VAL A 35 -15.00 -12.53 -9.18
N LEU A 36 -15.56 -11.66 -8.36
CA LEU A 36 -16.82 -11.84 -7.64
C LEU A 36 -17.89 -10.88 -8.19
N GLU A 37 -19.11 -11.37 -8.29
CA GLU A 37 -20.30 -10.62 -8.73
C GLU A 37 -20.92 -9.90 -7.55
N ASN A 38 -20.32 -8.76 -7.17
CA ASN A 38 -20.89 -7.85 -6.19
C ASN A 38 -20.35 -6.42 -6.42
N PRO A 39 -21.11 -5.39 -6.03
CA PRO A 39 -20.77 -4.00 -6.34
C PRO A 39 -19.44 -3.54 -5.73
N ILE A 40 -19.04 -4.08 -4.56
CA ILE A 40 -17.80 -3.71 -3.89
C ILE A 40 -16.59 -4.27 -4.66
N SER A 41 -16.62 -5.55 -4.99
CA SER A 41 -15.55 -6.21 -5.75
C SER A 41 -15.38 -5.59 -7.14
N GLU A 42 -16.48 -5.32 -7.84
CA GLU A 42 -16.44 -4.59 -9.12
C GLU A 42 -15.82 -3.21 -8.97
N ARG A 43 -16.23 -2.44 -7.96
CA ARG A 43 -15.69 -1.10 -7.71
C ARG A 43 -14.19 -1.14 -7.43
N VAL A 44 -13.72 -2.07 -6.59
CA VAL A 44 -12.28 -2.22 -6.29
C VAL A 44 -11.51 -2.62 -7.55
N ARG A 45 -12.01 -3.59 -8.33
CA ARG A 45 -11.39 -3.98 -9.61
C ARG A 45 -11.34 -2.81 -10.60
N ASN A 46 -12.39 -2.00 -10.67
CA ASN A 46 -12.46 -0.84 -11.56
C ASN A 46 -11.44 0.23 -11.18
N ILE A 47 -11.24 0.50 -9.88
CA ILE A 47 -10.21 1.42 -9.40
C ILE A 47 -8.81 0.91 -9.80
N VAL A 48 -8.52 -0.37 -9.53
CA VAL A 48 -7.24 -1.01 -9.90
C VAL A 48 -7.00 -0.92 -11.40
N ASN A 49 -8.02 -1.18 -12.22
CA ASN A 49 -7.93 -1.11 -13.68
C ASN A 49 -7.76 0.33 -14.18
N SER A 50 -8.44 1.31 -13.57
CA SER A 50 -8.29 2.73 -13.90
C SER A 50 -6.85 3.20 -13.66
N ILE A 51 -6.28 2.86 -12.49
CA ILE A 51 -4.89 3.18 -12.15
C ILE A 51 -3.90 2.51 -13.12
N ARG A 52 -4.17 1.26 -13.52
CA ARG A 52 -3.35 0.57 -14.53
C ARG A 52 -3.41 1.24 -15.90
N LYS A 53 -4.58 1.71 -16.33
CA LYS A 53 -4.77 2.40 -17.62
C LYS A 53 -4.04 3.74 -17.69
N GLN A 54 -3.84 4.43 -16.56
CA GLN A 54 -3.12 5.70 -16.48
C GLN A 54 -1.60 5.55 -16.63
N ARG A 55 -1.05 4.32 -16.66
CA ARG A 55 0.38 4.06 -16.74
C ARG A 55 0.71 3.29 -18.02
N HIS A 56 1.82 3.64 -18.66
CA HIS A 56 2.30 2.95 -19.86
C HIS A 56 2.66 1.48 -19.63
N ARG A 57 3.02 1.09 -18.41
CA ARG A 57 3.37 -0.28 -18.03
C ARG A 57 2.31 -0.85 -17.09
N CYS A 58 1.89 -2.09 -17.35
CA CYS A 58 0.96 -2.79 -16.47
C CYS A 58 1.61 -3.01 -15.10
N MET A 59 1.10 -2.33 -14.07
CA MET A 59 1.60 -2.49 -12.72
C MET A 59 1.08 -3.79 -12.10
N ARG A 60 2.03 -4.64 -11.69
CA ARG A 60 1.77 -5.82 -10.86
C ARG A 60 1.09 -5.38 -9.55
N LEU A 61 -0.01 -6.07 -9.19
CA LEU A 61 -0.72 -5.86 -7.93
C LEU A 61 -0.12 -6.81 -6.89
N THR A 62 0.34 -6.27 -5.78
CA THR A 62 0.86 -7.05 -4.65
C THR A 62 -0.09 -6.85 -3.47
N LEU A 63 -0.61 -7.94 -2.94
CA LEU A 63 -1.41 -7.93 -1.71
C LEU A 63 -0.47 -7.92 -0.52
N VAL A 64 -0.66 -7.00 0.42
CA VAL A 64 0.17 -6.88 1.62
C VAL A 64 -0.74 -6.86 2.82
N ARG A 65 -0.57 -7.84 3.71
CA ARG A 65 -1.30 -7.86 4.98
C ARG A 65 -0.47 -7.18 6.07
N GLN A 66 -1.16 -6.52 6.99
CA GLN A 66 -0.52 -5.96 8.17
C GLN A 66 0.13 -7.07 9.01
N ARG A 67 1.36 -6.83 9.47
CA ARG A 67 2.30 -7.76 10.13
C ARG A 67 2.83 -8.90 9.25
N ASP A 68 2.69 -8.80 7.92
CA ASP A 68 3.22 -9.77 6.97
C ASP A 68 4.65 -9.41 6.51
N LYS A 69 5.36 -10.38 5.93
CA LYS A 69 6.76 -10.25 5.50
C LYS A 69 6.99 -9.16 4.45
N LEU A 70 5.97 -8.84 3.66
CA LEU A 70 6.02 -7.79 2.64
C LEU A 70 5.68 -6.40 3.18
N GLU A 71 5.23 -6.28 4.43
CA GLU A 71 4.90 -4.98 5.04
C GLU A 71 6.11 -4.02 5.06
N PRO A 72 7.34 -4.42 5.42
CA PRO A 72 8.51 -3.54 5.35
C PRO A 72 8.78 -3.04 3.93
N VAL A 73 8.59 -3.90 2.91
CA VAL A 73 8.72 -3.51 1.50
C VAL A 73 7.66 -2.49 1.12
N CYS A 74 6.42 -2.66 1.58
CA CYS A 74 5.36 -1.67 1.37
C CYS A 74 5.67 -0.34 2.08
N LYS A 75 6.22 -0.39 3.31
CA LYS A 75 6.61 0.79 4.09
C LYS A 75 7.73 1.59 3.44
N HIS A 76 8.61 0.96 2.68
CA HIS A 76 9.61 1.68 1.89
C HIS A 76 9.00 2.64 0.86
N PHE A 77 7.76 2.38 0.40
CA PHE A 77 7.04 3.30 -0.49
C PHE A 77 6.30 4.43 0.25
N LEU A 78 6.29 4.42 1.59
CA LEU A 78 5.76 5.50 2.42
C LEU A 78 6.88 6.52 2.68
N VAL A 79 7.22 7.27 1.64
CA VAL A 79 8.43 8.12 1.57
C VAL A 79 8.48 9.27 2.58
N GLU A 80 7.36 9.61 3.21
CA GLU A 80 7.29 10.66 4.22
C GLU A 80 7.69 10.16 5.61
N ASP A 81 7.49 8.86 5.86
CA ASP A 81 7.85 8.23 7.12
C ASP A 81 9.36 8.00 7.21
N ARG A 82 9.84 7.72 8.43
CA ARG A 82 11.22 7.30 8.63
C ARG A 82 11.44 5.93 7.98
N GLY A 83 12.39 5.85 7.05
CA GLY A 83 12.65 4.62 6.33
C GLY A 83 13.22 3.51 7.22
N THR A 84 12.98 2.27 6.81
CA THR A 84 13.47 1.08 7.52
C THR A 84 14.99 0.91 7.50
N ASP A 85 15.66 1.63 6.59
CA ASP A 85 17.11 1.73 6.44
C ASP A 85 17.74 2.82 7.32
N GLY A 86 16.93 3.49 8.15
CA GLY A 86 17.38 4.59 9.00
C GLY A 86 17.39 5.95 8.31
N SER A 87 16.90 6.04 7.06
CA SER A 87 16.69 7.32 6.38
C SER A 87 15.76 8.25 7.18
N SER A 88 16.07 9.54 7.14
CA SER A 88 15.31 10.58 7.82
C SER A 88 13.88 10.64 7.30
N SER A 89 12.93 10.91 8.21
CA SER A 89 11.57 11.25 7.81
C SER A 89 11.55 12.58 7.05
N TYR A 90 10.45 12.86 6.35
CA TYR A 90 10.25 14.15 5.69
C TYR A 90 10.42 15.33 6.65
N VAL A 91 9.90 15.22 7.88
CA VAL A 91 10.00 16.27 8.91
C VAL A 91 11.45 16.46 9.37
N ASP A 92 12.18 15.37 9.61
CA ASP A 92 13.59 15.42 9.98
C ASP A 92 14.43 16.06 8.86
N PHE A 93 14.14 15.72 7.61
CA PHE A 93 14.81 16.27 6.44
C PHE A 93 14.58 17.78 6.31
N LEU A 94 13.35 18.26 6.51
CA LEU A 94 13.07 19.71 6.51
C LEU A 94 13.85 20.44 7.61
N CYS A 95 13.94 19.87 8.81
CA CYS A 95 14.72 20.44 9.90
C CYS A 95 16.21 20.50 9.57
N HIS A 96 16.76 19.42 8.97
CA HIS A 96 18.14 19.39 8.49
C HIS A 96 18.38 20.45 7.41
N MET A 97 17.54 20.51 6.37
CA MET A 97 17.62 21.51 5.31
C MET A 97 17.62 22.94 5.85
N HIS A 98 16.74 23.24 6.80
CA HIS A 98 16.67 24.56 7.42
C HIS A 98 17.95 24.92 8.20
N LYS A 99 18.59 23.94 8.87
CA LYS A 99 19.89 24.13 9.53
C LYS A 99 21.01 24.40 8.53
N GLU A 100 21.08 23.61 7.46
CA GLU A 100 22.07 23.80 6.39
C GLU A 100 21.95 25.17 5.72
N ILE A 101 20.72 25.60 5.40
CA ILE A 101 20.47 26.94 4.82
C ILE A 101 20.95 28.05 5.78
N ARG A 102 20.68 27.92 7.08
CA ARG A 102 21.15 28.90 8.08
C ARG A 102 22.66 28.95 8.20
N MET A 103 23.35 27.80 8.10
CA MET A 103 24.82 27.77 8.17
C MET A 103 25.48 28.40 6.94
N LEU A 104 24.86 28.32 5.76
CA LEU A 104 25.40 28.92 4.53
C LEU A 104 25.18 30.44 4.43
N LEU A 105 24.15 30.95 5.10
CA LEU A 105 23.77 32.37 5.09
C LEU A 105 24.35 33.16 6.28
N SER A 106 24.99 32.46 7.23
CA SER A 106 25.65 33.05 8.40
C SER A 106 27.16 33.04 8.24
#